data_AF-A0A022XG54-F1
#
_entry.id   AF-A0A022XG54-F1
#
_cell.length_a   1.000
_cell.length_b   1.000
_cell.length_c   1.000
_cell.angle_alpha   90.00
_cell.angle_beta   90.00
_cell.angle_gamma   90.00
#
_symmetry.space_group_name_H-M   'P 1'
#
loop_
_entity.id
_entity.type
_entity.pdbx_description
1 polymer ?
#
loop_
_entity_poly.entity_id
_entity_poly.type
_entity_poly.pdbx_seq_one_letter_code
_entity_poly.pdbx_strand_id
1 'polypeptide(L)'
;MSESLHPSPTILIDNLPAKTLVGVDLLAFTSAPNFHGIKELPPGVHILYTGTTDSFSLRSGEWFTVPDPNEGEQTGSGIDVRLRHWDKSTELLALVDESKDEGRQLAMQQRANLSQIWAAGGLLSYKSRTNKDNQEETTDTTLAHCEWNSLSGYITPSVLERILGRAELDSEERSRWTISSGSSAARDSDKIPGLARQADTQMRGNLVEDEKELRFLPVDLKNTWPPGAVGPERTEAARDRSWALGNICEWATYNSRATGRIISEDSLSEGELQILGELQITFLTALTLINFSCQEQWMRLIQLIFTCQKAVEERQSFFIEVLRLLKLQLAHNDDVEGGLLEMDGDDGNTIVKKILMKFRRIIYDDLTADISAVKAEFINLEKWANEEYGWELAKESTVRRGMVELEDGEQVELEVNGAEEEDETGDYAPVIVDLEEAGEPEAEDVEDVEDMIMLDQRM
;
A
#
# COMPACT_ATOMS: atom_id res chain seq x y z
N MET A 1 -35.48 -25.08 15.71
CA MET A 1 -35.52 -23.66 16.12
C MET A 1 -35.14 -22.89 14.88
N SER A 2 -36.04 -22.08 14.34
CA SER A 2 -35.77 -21.27 13.15
C SER A 2 -34.76 -20.19 13.53
N GLU A 3 -33.52 -20.29 13.05
CA GLU A 3 -32.61 -19.15 13.06
C GLU A 3 -33.36 -17.96 12.47
N SER A 4 -33.46 -16.87 13.25
CA SER A 4 -34.02 -15.63 12.74
C SER A 4 -33.15 -15.21 11.56
N LEU A 5 -33.72 -15.22 10.34
CA LEU A 5 -33.10 -14.59 9.18
C LEU A 5 -33.04 -13.09 9.46
N HIS A 6 -32.03 -12.66 10.19
CA HIS A 6 -31.58 -11.29 10.15
C HIS A 6 -31.01 -11.10 8.75
N PRO A 7 -31.59 -10.19 7.95
CA PRO A 7 -31.21 -10.08 6.57
C PRO A 7 -29.82 -9.45 6.54
N SER A 8 -28.85 -10.23 6.07
CA SER A 8 -27.44 -9.90 6.17
C SER A 8 -27.06 -8.77 5.19
N PRO A 9 -26.06 -7.94 5.53
CA PRO A 9 -25.50 -6.98 4.59
C PRO A 9 -25.16 -7.62 3.24
N THR A 10 -25.68 -7.03 2.17
CA THR A 10 -25.67 -7.59 0.81
C THR A 10 -25.34 -6.50 -0.20
N ILE A 11 -24.50 -6.82 -1.19
CA ILE A 11 -24.27 -6.02 -2.38
C ILE A 11 -24.95 -6.71 -3.55
N LEU A 12 -25.81 -5.99 -4.27
CA LEU A 12 -26.40 -6.45 -5.52
C LEU A 12 -25.76 -5.74 -6.70
N ILE A 13 -25.42 -6.52 -7.71
CA ILE A 13 -24.76 -6.06 -8.93
C ILE A 13 -25.65 -6.44 -10.12
N ASP A 14 -26.17 -5.44 -10.81
CA ASP A 14 -26.91 -5.63 -12.05
C ASP A 14 -26.00 -5.61 -13.29
N ASN A 15 -26.36 -6.44 -14.28
CA ASN A 15 -25.76 -6.47 -15.61
C ASN A 15 -24.24 -6.69 -15.68
N LEU A 16 -23.64 -7.31 -14.66
CA LEU A 16 -22.22 -7.68 -14.70
C LEU A 16 -21.96 -8.69 -15.82
N PRO A 17 -21.01 -8.43 -16.74
CA PRO A 17 -20.64 -9.40 -17.76
C PRO A 17 -20.11 -10.69 -17.13
N ALA A 18 -20.45 -11.83 -17.73
CA ALA A 18 -19.84 -13.10 -17.37
C ALA A 18 -18.34 -13.06 -17.69
N LYS A 19 -17.55 -13.81 -16.92
CA LYS A 19 -16.09 -13.85 -17.03
C LYS A 19 -15.37 -12.55 -16.65
N THR A 20 -16.04 -11.68 -15.91
CA THR A 20 -15.40 -10.50 -15.29
C THR A 20 -14.68 -10.95 -14.03
N LEU A 21 -13.46 -10.47 -13.79
CA LEU A 21 -12.81 -10.64 -12.49
C LEU A 21 -13.61 -9.84 -11.46
N VAL A 22 -14.01 -10.49 -10.39
CA VAL A 22 -14.66 -9.86 -9.23
C VAL A 22 -13.87 -10.25 -8.00
N GLY A 23 -13.56 -9.28 -7.17
CA GLY A 23 -12.99 -9.55 -5.87
C GLY A 23 -13.65 -8.78 -4.76
N VAL A 24 -13.68 -9.41 -3.60
CA VAL A 24 -14.12 -8.82 -2.34
C VAL A 24 -13.06 -9.13 -1.30
N ASP A 25 -12.43 -8.10 -0.76
CA ASP A 25 -11.28 -8.22 0.13
C ASP A 25 -10.16 -9.05 -0.54
N LEU A 26 -9.68 -10.11 0.13
CA LEU A 26 -8.65 -11.00 -0.43
C LEU A 26 -9.22 -12.10 -1.34
N LEU A 27 -10.55 -12.20 -1.47
CA LEU A 27 -11.18 -13.20 -2.34
C LEU A 27 -11.34 -12.63 -3.75
N ALA A 28 -10.72 -13.27 -4.74
CA ALA A 28 -10.95 -12.98 -6.15
C ALA A 28 -11.49 -14.21 -6.89
N PHE A 29 -12.41 -14.01 -7.82
CA PHE A 29 -13.00 -15.06 -8.65
C PHE A 29 -13.50 -14.49 -9.98
N THR A 30 -13.70 -15.38 -10.95
CA THR A 30 -14.29 -15.03 -12.24
C THR A 30 -15.81 -15.16 -12.17
N SER A 31 -16.54 -14.11 -12.56
CA SER A 31 -18.01 -14.06 -12.47
C SER A 31 -18.66 -15.14 -13.36
N ALA A 32 -19.60 -15.87 -12.78
CA ALA A 32 -20.49 -16.77 -13.52
C ALA A 32 -21.62 -15.96 -14.19
N PRO A 33 -22.26 -16.47 -15.26
CA PRO A 33 -23.39 -15.79 -15.90
C PRO A 33 -24.59 -15.49 -14.99
N ASN A 34 -24.74 -16.25 -13.90
CA ASN A 34 -25.82 -16.10 -12.91
C ASN A 34 -25.35 -15.38 -11.62
N PHE A 35 -24.18 -14.76 -11.64
CA PHE A 35 -23.67 -14.01 -10.48
C PHE A 35 -24.32 -12.63 -10.42
N HIS A 36 -24.86 -12.30 -9.25
CA HIS A 36 -25.64 -11.08 -9.00
C HIS A 36 -25.18 -10.30 -7.76
N GLY A 37 -24.11 -10.74 -7.10
CA GLY A 37 -23.53 -10.01 -5.98
C GLY A 37 -23.15 -10.89 -4.79
N ILE A 38 -23.00 -10.26 -3.63
CA ILE A 38 -22.36 -10.83 -2.45
C ILE A 38 -23.27 -10.61 -1.24
N LYS A 39 -23.42 -11.63 -0.40
CA LYS A 39 -24.22 -11.57 0.83
C LYS A 39 -23.38 -11.97 2.04
N GLU A 40 -23.93 -11.72 3.23
CA GLU A 40 -23.32 -12.11 4.51
C GLU A 40 -22.01 -11.37 4.81
N LEU A 41 -21.89 -10.13 4.32
CA LEU A 41 -20.76 -9.25 4.63
C LEU A 41 -20.76 -8.93 6.13
N PRO A 42 -19.64 -9.18 6.84
CA PRO A 42 -19.54 -8.84 8.24
C PRO A 42 -19.39 -7.33 8.45
N PRO A 43 -19.57 -6.81 9.68
CA PRO A 43 -19.23 -5.43 10.00
C PRO A 43 -17.75 -5.12 9.79
N GLY A 44 -17.45 -3.90 9.38
CA GLY A 44 -16.08 -3.44 9.12
C GLY A 44 -15.91 -2.77 7.77
N VAL A 45 -14.67 -2.46 7.43
CA VAL A 45 -14.29 -1.90 6.13
C VAL A 45 -14.02 -3.02 5.13
N HIS A 46 -14.45 -2.84 3.89
CA HIS A 46 -14.33 -3.82 2.82
C HIS A 46 -13.93 -3.14 1.51
N ILE A 47 -13.33 -3.90 0.61
CA ILE A 47 -13.06 -3.48 -0.76
C ILE A 47 -13.77 -4.43 -1.73
N LEU A 48 -14.58 -3.89 -2.64
CA LEU A 48 -15.12 -4.61 -3.79
C LEU A 48 -14.37 -4.13 -5.03
N TYR A 49 -13.87 -5.03 -5.85
CA TYR A 49 -13.16 -4.65 -7.07
C TYR A 49 -13.52 -5.54 -8.24
N THR A 50 -13.30 -5.00 -9.44
CA THR A 50 -13.55 -5.66 -10.70
C THR A 50 -12.41 -5.43 -11.67
N GLY A 51 -12.19 -6.38 -12.57
CA GLY A 51 -11.23 -6.28 -13.67
C GLY A 51 -11.78 -7.03 -14.89
N THR A 52 -11.29 -6.68 -16.07
CA THR A 52 -11.76 -7.32 -17.31
C THR A 52 -11.22 -8.74 -17.49
N THR A 53 -10.04 -9.05 -16.93
CA THR A 53 -9.42 -10.38 -16.92
C THR A 53 -8.74 -10.67 -15.58
N ASP A 54 -8.31 -11.93 -15.34
CA ASP A 54 -7.57 -12.27 -14.11
C ASP A 54 -6.17 -11.62 -14.07
N SER A 55 -5.51 -11.65 -15.22
CA SER A 55 -4.10 -11.32 -15.40
C SER A 55 -3.95 -9.95 -16.07
N PHE A 56 -3.19 -9.08 -15.40
CA PHE A 56 -2.69 -7.78 -15.89
C PHE A 56 -3.72 -6.78 -16.43
N SER A 57 -5.02 -6.95 -16.17
CA SER A 57 -6.03 -5.93 -16.50
C SER A 57 -6.04 -4.81 -15.47
N LEU A 58 -6.34 -3.58 -15.91
CA LEU A 58 -6.75 -2.53 -14.99
C LEU A 58 -7.92 -3.02 -14.13
N ARG A 59 -7.77 -2.83 -12.82
CA ARG A 59 -8.78 -3.14 -11.81
C ARG A 59 -9.35 -1.83 -11.28
N SER A 60 -10.65 -1.82 -11.03
CA SER A 60 -11.35 -0.74 -10.35
C SER A 60 -11.96 -1.26 -9.07
N GLY A 61 -11.68 -0.59 -7.96
CA GLY A 61 -12.14 -0.90 -6.63
C GLY A 61 -13.01 0.18 -6.01
N GLU A 62 -13.84 -0.24 -5.07
CA GLU A 62 -14.57 0.63 -4.17
C GLU A 62 -14.38 0.16 -2.72
N TRP A 63 -13.90 1.08 -1.88
CA TRP A 63 -13.88 0.92 -0.43
C TRP A 63 -15.22 1.36 0.15
N PHE A 64 -15.76 0.60 1.09
CA PHE A 64 -17.01 0.90 1.79
C PHE A 64 -16.99 0.32 3.21
N THR A 65 -17.92 0.78 4.05
CA THR A 65 -18.04 0.30 5.43
C THR A 65 -19.41 -0.34 5.65
N VAL A 66 -19.40 -1.49 6.31
CA VAL A 66 -20.57 -2.18 6.84
C VAL A 66 -20.69 -1.83 8.32
N PRO A 67 -21.79 -1.17 8.75
CA PRO A 67 -21.95 -0.75 10.14
C PRO A 67 -22.08 -1.97 11.07
N ASP A 68 -21.56 -1.85 12.29
CA ASP A 68 -21.82 -2.84 13.33
C ASP A 68 -23.25 -2.67 13.84
N PRO A 69 -24.09 -3.73 13.83
CA PRO A 69 -25.45 -3.65 14.36
C PRO A 69 -25.52 -3.25 15.85
N ASN A 70 -24.40 -3.34 16.59
CA ASN A 70 -24.29 -2.97 18.00
C ASN A 70 -23.75 -1.55 18.22
N GLU A 71 -23.16 -0.89 17.23
CA GLU A 71 -22.63 0.48 17.33
C GLU A 71 -23.55 1.49 16.60
N GLY A 72 -24.54 2.04 17.31
CA GLY A 72 -25.31 3.21 16.86
C GLY A 72 -26.83 3.09 16.93
N GLU A 73 -27.51 4.23 17.07
CA GLU A 73 -28.97 4.34 16.91
C GLU A 73 -29.35 4.04 15.45
N GLN A 74 -30.00 2.90 15.23
CA GLN A 74 -30.51 2.48 13.92
C GLN A 74 -31.43 3.57 13.34
N THR A 75 -30.93 4.39 12.41
CA THR A 75 -31.75 5.34 11.63
C THR A 75 -32.46 4.68 10.46
N GLY A 76 -32.34 3.35 10.31
CA GLY A 76 -33.04 2.57 9.30
C GLY A 76 -33.58 1.24 9.85
N SER A 77 -34.86 0.97 9.60
CA SER A 77 -35.53 -0.31 9.87
C SER A 77 -35.11 -1.44 8.90
N GLY A 78 -34.13 -1.21 8.03
CA GLY A 78 -34.00 -1.89 6.75
C GLY A 78 -32.79 -2.81 6.64
N ILE A 79 -32.97 -3.86 5.85
CA ILE A 79 -31.91 -4.72 5.33
C ILE A 79 -30.83 -3.86 4.68
N ASP A 80 -29.56 -4.06 5.03
CA ASP A 80 -28.45 -3.36 4.39
C ASP A 80 -28.18 -3.93 2.99
N VAL A 81 -28.90 -3.42 1.99
CA VAL A 81 -28.77 -3.81 0.57
C VAL A 81 -28.16 -2.66 -0.22
N ARG A 82 -26.90 -2.80 -0.60
CA ARG A 82 -26.16 -1.84 -1.43
C ARG A 82 -26.34 -2.19 -2.90
N LEU A 83 -26.79 -1.22 -3.70
CA LEU A 83 -27.09 -1.44 -5.12
C LEU A 83 -25.98 -0.89 -6.01
N ARG A 84 -25.54 -1.72 -6.96
CA ARG A 84 -24.58 -1.39 -8.01
C ARG A 84 -25.11 -1.84 -9.37
N HIS A 85 -24.65 -1.18 -10.42
CA HIS A 85 -24.85 -1.65 -11.78
C HIS A 85 -23.54 -1.55 -12.57
N TRP A 86 -23.35 -2.47 -13.50
CA TRP A 86 -22.28 -2.38 -14.47
C TRP A 86 -22.62 -1.32 -15.52
N ASP A 87 -21.77 -0.31 -15.66
CA ASP A 87 -21.85 0.64 -16.76
C ASP A 87 -21.00 0.14 -17.93
N LYS A 88 -21.66 -0.20 -19.04
CA LYS A 88 -21.00 -0.70 -20.24
C LYS A 88 -20.16 0.35 -20.97
N SER A 89 -20.42 1.64 -20.73
CA SER A 89 -19.72 2.73 -21.41
C SER A 89 -18.36 3.01 -20.79
N THR A 90 -18.26 2.88 -19.47
CA THR A 90 -17.03 3.06 -18.69
C THR A 90 -16.36 1.75 -18.33
N GLU A 91 -17.07 0.62 -18.43
CA GLU A 91 -16.64 -0.71 -17.95
C GLU A 91 -16.35 -0.70 -16.43
N LEU A 92 -17.18 0.00 -15.67
CA LEU A 92 -17.03 0.17 -14.22
C LEU A 92 -18.32 -0.13 -13.45
N LEU A 93 -18.18 -0.39 -12.15
CA LEU A 93 -19.31 -0.49 -11.22
C LEU A 93 -19.76 0.90 -10.74
N ALA A 94 -20.96 1.30 -11.17
CA ALA A 94 -21.58 2.56 -10.78
C ALA A 94 -22.66 2.38 -9.70
N LEU A 95 -22.91 3.47 -8.94
CA LEU A 95 -24.08 3.53 -8.05
C LEU A 95 -25.36 3.57 -8.86
N VAL A 96 -26.42 2.98 -8.32
CA VAL A 96 -27.76 3.18 -8.86
C VAL A 96 -28.27 4.55 -8.39
N ASP A 97 -28.33 5.51 -9.31
CA ASP A 97 -28.79 6.88 -9.05
C ASP A 97 -30.33 6.95 -8.95
N GLU A 98 -30.86 6.71 -7.74
CA GLU A 98 -32.30 6.77 -7.45
C GLU A 98 -32.91 8.19 -7.52
N SER A 99 -32.11 9.23 -7.80
CA SER A 99 -32.64 10.57 -8.08
C SER A 99 -33.35 10.62 -9.45
N LYS A 100 -32.95 9.75 -10.39
CA LYS A 100 -33.50 9.65 -11.74
C LYS A 100 -34.58 8.56 -11.83
N ASP A 101 -35.54 8.73 -12.75
CA ASP A 101 -36.61 7.75 -12.97
C ASP A 101 -36.07 6.37 -13.37
N GLU A 102 -35.08 6.32 -14.26
CA GLU A 102 -34.44 5.07 -14.70
C GLU A 102 -33.75 4.35 -13.54
N GLY A 103 -33.02 5.08 -12.70
CA GLY A 103 -32.36 4.51 -11.51
C GLY A 103 -33.35 4.01 -10.46
N ARG A 104 -34.47 4.72 -10.24
CA ARG A 104 -35.56 4.23 -9.37
C ARG A 104 -36.16 2.94 -9.88
N GLN A 105 -36.40 2.83 -11.18
CA GLN A 105 -36.94 1.63 -11.79
C GLN A 105 -35.97 0.45 -11.65
N LEU A 106 -34.67 0.67 -11.89
CA LEU A 106 -33.63 -0.34 -11.74
C LEU A 106 -33.52 -0.80 -10.27
N ALA A 107 -33.48 0.14 -9.34
CA ALA A 107 -33.41 -0.16 -7.91
C ALA A 107 -34.63 -0.97 -7.43
N MET A 108 -35.84 -0.60 -7.89
CA MET A 108 -37.06 -1.36 -7.63
C MET A 108 -36.98 -2.78 -8.18
N GLN A 109 -36.47 -2.96 -9.40
CA GLN A 109 -36.29 -4.27 -10.03
C GLN A 109 -35.29 -5.14 -9.26
N GLN A 110 -34.12 -4.61 -8.90
CA GLN A 110 -33.12 -5.34 -8.12
C GLN A 110 -33.66 -5.78 -6.76
N ARG A 111 -34.31 -4.85 -6.02
CA ARG A 111 -34.91 -5.16 -4.72
C ARG A 111 -36.04 -6.18 -4.82
N ALA A 112 -36.90 -6.09 -5.85
CA ALA A 112 -37.98 -7.06 -6.07
C ALA A 112 -37.47 -8.47 -6.42
N ASN A 113 -36.37 -8.55 -7.16
CA ASN A 113 -35.79 -9.83 -7.60
C ASN A 113 -34.89 -10.47 -6.54
N LEU A 114 -34.53 -9.77 -5.45
CA LEU A 114 -33.60 -10.25 -4.43
C LEU A 114 -33.93 -11.66 -3.92
N SER A 115 -35.19 -11.92 -3.55
CA SER A 115 -35.59 -13.24 -3.03
C SER A 115 -35.44 -14.34 -4.06
N GLN A 116 -35.71 -14.04 -5.33
CA GLN A 116 -35.54 -15.00 -6.43
C GLN A 116 -34.05 -15.27 -6.69
N ILE A 117 -33.23 -14.21 -6.73
CA ILE A 117 -31.78 -14.31 -6.91
C ILE A 117 -31.15 -15.14 -5.78
N TRP A 118 -31.58 -14.89 -4.54
CA TRP A 118 -31.13 -15.65 -3.38
C TRP A 118 -31.49 -17.13 -3.51
N ALA A 119 -32.75 -17.44 -3.83
CA ALA A 119 -33.21 -18.83 -4.00
C ALA A 119 -32.53 -19.56 -5.17
N ALA A 120 -32.15 -18.82 -6.22
CA ALA A 120 -31.42 -19.33 -7.37
C ALA A 120 -29.91 -19.49 -7.14
N GLY A 121 -29.40 -19.11 -5.96
CA GLY A 121 -27.96 -19.17 -5.67
C GLY A 121 -27.13 -18.14 -6.42
N GLY A 122 -27.73 -17.02 -6.84
CA GLY A 122 -27.04 -15.96 -7.58
C GLY A 122 -26.16 -15.04 -6.72
N LEU A 123 -26.15 -15.21 -5.39
CA LEU A 123 -25.34 -14.43 -4.46
C LEU A 123 -24.24 -15.30 -3.85
N LEU A 124 -23.01 -14.81 -3.91
CA LEU A 124 -21.88 -15.42 -3.22
C LEU A 124 -21.97 -15.11 -1.72
N SER A 125 -21.92 -16.14 -0.86
CA SER A 125 -21.77 -15.92 0.59
C SER A 125 -20.32 -15.56 0.89
N TYR A 126 -20.11 -14.43 1.57
CA TYR A 126 -18.80 -14.05 2.10
C TYR A 126 -18.25 -15.11 3.07
N LYS A 127 -19.13 -15.83 3.77
CA LYS A 127 -18.77 -16.87 4.73
C LYS A 127 -18.37 -18.19 4.09
N SER A 128 -18.61 -18.42 2.80
CA SER A 128 -18.15 -19.64 2.10
C SER A 128 -16.62 -19.70 1.88
N ARG A 129 -15.85 -18.86 2.59
CA ARG A 129 -14.40 -18.61 2.51
C ARG A 129 -13.47 -19.81 2.66
N THR A 130 -13.89 -21.05 2.94
CA THR A 130 -12.96 -22.03 3.52
C THR A 130 -12.94 -23.43 2.89
N ASN A 131 -12.98 -23.56 1.56
CA ASN A 131 -12.79 -24.88 0.90
C ASN A 131 -11.88 -24.80 -0.34
N LYS A 132 -10.61 -24.41 -0.15
CA LYS A 132 -9.59 -24.65 -1.19
C LYS A 132 -8.65 -25.81 -0.90
N ASP A 133 -8.68 -26.41 0.30
CA ASP A 133 -7.93 -27.65 0.59
C ASP A 133 -8.86 -28.82 0.92
N ASN A 134 -8.73 -29.89 0.14
CA ASN A 134 -9.42 -31.17 0.31
C ASN A 134 -8.90 -31.98 1.51
N GLN A 135 -8.81 -31.39 2.71
CA GLN A 135 -8.61 -32.13 3.95
C GLN A 135 -9.43 -31.53 5.10
N GLU A 136 -10.37 -32.35 5.56
CA GLU A 136 -11.11 -32.29 6.83
C GLU A 136 -12.05 -31.09 7.08
N GLU A 137 -13.33 -31.45 7.26
CA GLU A 137 -14.49 -30.60 7.51
C GLU A 137 -14.45 -29.90 8.89
N THR A 138 -13.54 -28.97 9.14
CA THR A 138 -13.71 -27.98 10.23
C THR A 138 -12.85 -26.73 9.99
N THR A 139 -13.40 -25.66 9.44
CA THR A 139 -12.73 -24.34 9.49
C THR A 139 -13.74 -23.21 9.71
N ASP A 140 -13.46 -22.45 10.77
CA ASP A 140 -14.31 -21.49 11.44
C ASP A 140 -14.34 -20.17 10.67
N THR A 141 -15.50 -19.79 10.12
CA THR A 141 -15.71 -18.52 9.39
C THR A 141 -15.33 -17.28 10.20
N THR A 142 -15.26 -17.42 11.52
CA THR A 142 -14.78 -16.39 12.44
C THR A 142 -13.31 -16.06 12.22
N LEU A 143 -12.46 -17.05 11.95
CA LEU A 143 -11.01 -16.87 11.81
C LEU A 143 -10.67 -15.98 10.61
N ALA A 144 -11.28 -16.26 9.46
CA ALA A 144 -11.03 -15.51 8.23
C ALA A 144 -11.50 -14.04 8.36
N HIS A 145 -12.64 -13.82 9.04
CA HIS A 145 -13.10 -12.46 9.35
C HIS A 145 -12.16 -11.73 10.34
N CYS A 146 -11.72 -12.41 11.41
CA CYS A 146 -10.75 -11.85 12.37
C CYS A 146 -9.42 -11.47 11.70
N GLU A 147 -8.98 -12.26 10.72
CA GLU A 147 -7.78 -12.00 9.92
C GLU A 147 -7.95 -10.75 9.04
N TRP A 148 -9.04 -10.65 8.27
CA TRP A 148 -9.32 -9.44 7.49
C TRP A 148 -9.42 -8.18 8.36
N ASN A 149 -10.09 -8.30 9.51
CA ASN A 149 -10.19 -7.20 10.47
C ASN A 149 -8.82 -6.80 11.04
N SER A 150 -7.89 -7.74 11.22
CA SER A 150 -6.51 -7.44 11.59
C SER A 150 -5.74 -6.69 10.49
N LEU A 151 -5.98 -7.05 9.22
CA LEU A 151 -5.37 -6.40 8.05
C LEU A 151 -5.94 -5.01 7.73
N SER A 152 -7.17 -4.72 8.17
CA SER A 152 -7.91 -3.51 7.78
C SER A 152 -8.39 -2.65 8.96
N GLY A 153 -8.10 -3.05 10.20
CA GLY A 153 -8.67 -2.45 11.42
C GLY A 153 -8.31 -0.99 11.71
N TYR A 154 -7.25 -0.45 11.10
CA TYR A 154 -6.87 0.97 11.16
C TYR A 154 -7.38 1.77 9.95
N ILE A 155 -8.01 1.14 8.96
CA ILE A 155 -8.65 1.83 7.84
C ILE A 155 -9.98 2.44 8.32
N THR A 156 -9.98 3.76 8.50
CA THR A 156 -11.16 4.53 8.92
C THR A 156 -11.71 5.39 7.77
N PRO A 157 -12.96 5.86 7.85
CA PRO A 157 -13.48 6.86 6.92
C PRO A 157 -12.59 8.11 6.80
N SER A 158 -11.92 8.51 7.89
CA SER A 158 -10.96 9.63 7.88
C SER A 158 -9.73 9.33 7.03
N VAL A 159 -9.16 8.12 7.14
CA VAL A 159 -8.04 7.66 6.31
C VAL A 159 -8.47 7.60 4.83
N LEU A 160 -9.63 7.00 4.55
CA LEU A 160 -10.18 6.89 3.20
C LEU A 160 -10.44 8.27 2.58
N GLU A 161 -11.08 9.18 3.31
CA GLU A 161 -11.39 10.52 2.80
C GLU A 161 -10.13 11.34 2.57
N ARG A 162 -9.13 11.22 3.45
CA ARG A 162 -7.83 11.87 3.28
C ARG A 162 -7.19 11.42 1.98
N ILE A 163 -7.02 10.12 1.78
CA ILE A 163 -6.28 9.54 0.63
C ILE A 163 -7.07 9.64 -0.67
N LEU A 164 -8.35 9.26 -0.67
CA LEU A 164 -9.16 9.03 -1.88
C LEU A 164 -10.09 10.20 -2.23
N GLY A 165 -10.22 11.21 -1.37
CA GLY A 165 -11.16 12.29 -1.58
C GLY A 165 -12.51 12.08 -0.90
N ARG A 166 -13.43 13.01 -1.17
CA ARG A 166 -14.78 12.96 -0.58
C ARG A 166 -15.48 11.68 -1.03
N ALA A 167 -16.15 11.02 -0.08
CA ALA A 167 -16.97 9.85 -0.36
C ALA A 167 -18.11 10.19 -1.34
N GLU A 168 -18.38 9.26 -2.25
CA GLU A 168 -19.63 9.19 -2.99
C GLU A 168 -20.68 8.56 -2.09
N LEU A 169 -21.89 9.09 -2.11
CA LEU A 169 -23.00 8.63 -1.28
C LEU A 169 -24.01 7.90 -2.14
N ASP A 170 -24.48 6.75 -1.68
CA ASP A 170 -25.63 6.09 -2.29
C ASP A 170 -26.96 6.74 -1.86
N SER A 171 -28.08 6.21 -2.35
CA SER A 171 -29.42 6.71 -2.08
C SER A 171 -29.84 6.66 -0.59
N GLU A 172 -29.12 5.89 0.24
CA GLU A 172 -29.33 5.79 1.68
C GLU A 172 -28.19 6.44 2.47
N GLU A 173 -27.46 7.37 1.84
CA GLU A 173 -26.36 8.15 2.42
C GLU A 173 -25.16 7.31 2.88
N ARG A 174 -25.02 6.07 2.38
CA ARG A 174 -23.86 5.22 2.70
C ARG A 174 -22.67 5.64 1.85
N SER A 175 -21.52 5.78 2.51
CA SER A 175 -20.26 6.25 1.90
C SER A 175 -19.53 5.16 1.12
N ARG A 176 -18.95 5.58 -0.01
CA ARG A 176 -18.08 4.78 -0.87
C ARG A 176 -16.92 5.62 -1.38
N TRP A 177 -15.73 5.02 -1.47
CA TRP A 177 -14.55 5.64 -2.07
C TRP A 177 -14.01 4.79 -3.22
N THR A 178 -13.91 5.36 -4.41
CA THR A 178 -13.46 4.66 -5.62
C THR A 178 -11.96 4.86 -5.84
N ILE A 179 -11.30 3.83 -6.36
CA ILE A 179 -9.86 3.81 -6.70
C ILE A 179 -9.63 2.80 -7.83
N SER A 180 -8.60 2.98 -8.65
CA SER A 180 -8.23 2.04 -9.71
C SER A 180 -6.74 1.73 -9.73
N SER A 181 -6.33 0.76 -10.54
CA SER A 181 -4.91 0.50 -10.83
C SER A 181 -4.19 1.73 -11.39
N GLY A 182 -4.89 2.62 -12.10
CA GLY A 182 -4.33 3.84 -12.70
C GLY A 182 -4.30 5.06 -11.77
N SER A 183 -4.96 5.00 -10.60
CA SER A 183 -4.93 6.09 -9.63
C SER A 183 -3.50 6.29 -9.10
N SER A 184 -2.99 7.52 -9.13
CA SER A 184 -1.60 7.81 -8.80
C SER A 184 -1.45 9.05 -7.93
N ALA A 185 -0.43 9.09 -7.08
CA ALA A 185 -0.03 10.30 -6.38
C ALA A 185 0.80 11.20 -7.31
N ALA A 186 0.70 12.53 -7.18
CA ALA A 186 1.41 13.45 -8.08
C ALA A 186 2.94 13.28 -8.12
N ARG A 187 3.52 12.64 -7.10
CA ARG A 187 4.96 12.36 -7.00
C ARG A 187 5.40 11.10 -7.75
N ASP A 188 4.46 10.19 -8.00
CA ASP A 188 4.68 8.90 -8.67
C ASP A 188 4.23 8.95 -10.14
N SER A 189 3.58 10.05 -10.51
CA SER A 189 3.12 10.31 -11.87
C SER A 189 4.25 10.89 -12.72
N ASP A 190 4.49 10.28 -13.89
CA ASP A 190 5.45 10.77 -14.86
C ASP A 190 4.98 12.10 -15.50
N LYS A 191 5.57 13.21 -15.07
CA LYS A 191 5.36 14.51 -15.72
C LYS A 191 6.25 14.62 -16.95
N ILE A 192 5.80 14.06 -18.08
CA ILE A 192 6.51 14.20 -19.36
C ILE A 192 6.25 15.60 -19.96
N PRO A 193 7.26 16.49 -20.02
CA PRO A 193 7.07 17.82 -20.58
C PRO A 193 6.67 17.74 -22.06
N GLY A 194 5.54 18.36 -22.43
CA GLY A 194 5.04 18.39 -23.81
C GLY A 194 3.88 17.44 -24.12
N LEU A 195 3.65 16.40 -23.31
CA LEU A 195 2.43 15.55 -23.40
C LEU A 195 1.28 16.09 -22.53
N ALA A 196 1.61 16.69 -21.39
CA ALA A 196 0.67 17.06 -20.32
C ALA A 196 -0.35 18.17 -20.64
N ARG A 197 -0.47 18.65 -21.89
CA ARG A 197 -1.39 19.77 -22.21
C ARG A 197 -2.26 19.63 -23.46
N GLN A 198 -2.09 18.58 -24.28
CA GLN A 198 -2.90 18.42 -25.49
C GLN A 198 -3.27 16.96 -25.82
N ALA A 199 -2.50 15.96 -25.38
CA ALA A 199 -2.80 14.55 -25.63
C ALA A 199 -3.74 13.92 -24.59
N ASP A 200 -3.71 14.41 -23.34
CA ASP A 200 -4.53 13.87 -22.24
C ASP A 200 -6.03 13.97 -22.49
N THR A 201 -6.51 14.95 -23.26
CA THR A 201 -7.95 15.10 -23.52
C THR A 201 -8.43 14.37 -24.77
N GLN A 202 -7.53 13.93 -25.66
CA GLN A 202 -7.89 13.28 -26.94
C GLN A 202 -7.59 11.77 -26.98
N MET A 203 -6.62 11.26 -26.19
CA MET A 203 -6.41 9.81 -26.02
C MET A 203 -7.14 9.22 -24.81
N ARG A 204 -7.54 10.02 -23.80
CA ARG A 204 -8.47 9.58 -22.73
C ARG A 204 -9.91 9.58 -23.23
N GLY A 205 -10.18 8.95 -24.39
CA GLY A 205 -11.53 8.88 -24.92
C GLY A 205 -12.42 8.13 -23.94
N ASN A 206 -13.39 8.80 -23.30
CA ASN A 206 -14.46 8.27 -22.44
C ASN A 206 -14.14 7.18 -21.37
N LEU A 207 -12.88 6.73 -21.26
CA LEU A 207 -12.44 5.54 -20.50
C LEU A 207 -11.80 5.90 -19.16
N VAL A 208 -11.59 7.19 -18.89
CA VAL A 208 -10.97 7.66 -17.66
C VAL A 208 -11.76 8.88 -17.17
N GLU A 209 -12.87 8.63 -16.47
CA GLU A 209 -13.37 9.65 -15.54
C GLU A 209 -12.21 10.01 -14.60
N ASP A 210 -11.95 11.31 -14.45
CA ASP A 210 -10.82 11.92 -13.73
C ASP A 210 -10.17 10.99 -12.68
N GLU A 211 -9.10 10.28 -13.06
CA GLU A 211 -8.29 9.49 -12.14
C GLU A 211 -7.94 10.36 -10.92
N LYS A 212 -8.52 10.00 -9.77
CA LYS A 212 -8.36 10.76 -8.54
C LYS A 212 -6.89 10.70 -8.12
N GLU A 213 -6.29 11.86 -7.92
CA GLU A 213 -4.94 11.97 -7.35
C GLU A 213 -4.95 11.43 -5.91
N LEU A 214 -4.04 10.50 -5.62
CA LEU A 214 -3.90 9.91 -4.29
C LEU A 214 -3.18 10.87 -3.34
N ARG A 215 -3.82 11.20 -2.21
CA ARG A 215 -3.32 12.18 -1.24
C ARG A 215 -2.74 11.50 0.00
N PHE A 216 -1.63 10.80 -0.23
CA PHE A 216 -0.88 10.10 0.82
C PHE A 216 -0.24 11.04 1.84
N LEU A 217 0.26 10.44 2.93
CA LEU A 217 1.14 11.14 3.87
C LEU A 217 2.39 11.66 3.14
N PRO A 218 2.84 12.88 3.47
CA PRO A 218 3.94 13.55 2.75
C PRO A 218 5.32 13.01 3.19
N VAL A 219 5.62 11.75 2.85
CA VAL A 219 6.88 11.08 3.20
C VAL A 219 7.99 11.49 2.24
N ASP A 220 8.84 12.44 2.61
CA ASP A 220 10.02 12.80 1.80
C ASP A 220 11.32 12.24 2.40
N LEU A 221 11.73 11.06 1.93
CA LEU A 221 12.97 10.41 2.37
C LEU A 221 14.24 11.19 1.99
N LYS A 222 14.14 12.16 1.08
CA LYS A 222 15.24 13.04 0.68
C LYS A 222 15.30 14.31 1.53
N ASN A 223 14.31 14.58 2.38
CA ASN A 223 14.23 15.78 3.21
C ASN A 223 13.63 15.44 4.57
N THR A 224 14.45 14.88 5.45
CA THR A 224 14.03 14.31 6.74
C THR A 224 14.45 15.18 7.94
N TRP A 225 14.77 16.45 7.71
CA TRP A 225 15.30 17.38 8.70
C TRP A 225 14.42 18.63 8.83
N PRO A 226 14.48 19.34 9.97
CA PRO A 226 13.70 20.54 10.19
C PRO A 226 14.04 21.69 9.22
N PRO A 227 13.08 22.57 8.90
CA PRO A 227 13.33 23.74 8.08
C PRO A 227 14.45 24.60 8.68
N GLY A 228 15.50 24.86 7.89
CA GLY A 228 16.66 25.65 8.32
C GLY A 228 17.84 24.85 8.87
N ALA A 229 17.73 23.53 8.97
CA ALA A 229 18.86 22.68 9.36
C ALA A 229 20.01 22.76 8.34
N VAL A 230 21.24 22.87 8.84
CA VAL A 230 22.47 22.97 8.02
C VAL A 230 23.58 22.08 8.55
N GLY A 231 24.45 21.61 7.65
CA GLY A 231 25.67 20.88 8.01
C GLY A 231 25.41 19.63 8.86
N PRO A 232 25.99 19.51 10.07
CA PRO A 232 25.88 18.31 10.91
C PRO A 232 24.45 17.92 11.27
N GLU A 233 23.57 18.89 11.56
CA GLU A 233 22.17 18.64 11.95
C GLU A 233 21.40 17.94 10.83
N ARG A 234 21.66 18.33 9.58
CA ARG A 234 21.08 17.70 8.39
C ARG A 234 21.54 16.25 8.23
N THR A 235 22.82 15.99 8.46
CA THR A 235 23.38 14.63 8.39
C THR A 235 22.83 13.75 9.50
N GLU A 236 22.69 14.27 10.72
CA GLU A 236 22.08 13.54 11.85
C GLU A 236 20.64 13.17 11.53
N ALA A 237 19.81 14.13 11.09
CA ALA A 237 18.41 13.89 10.77
C ALA A 237 18.20 13.06 9.48
N ALA A 238 19.21 12.95 8.61
CA ALA A 238 19.20 12.00 7.50
C ALA A 238 19.45 10.56 7.95
N ARG A 239 20.27 10.37 9.00
CA ARG A 239 20.57 9.06 9.61
C ARG A 239 19.47 8.60 10.57
N ASP A 240 18.94 9.52 11.37
CA ASP A 240 17.81 9.30 12.28
C ASP A 240 16.59 10.10 11.83
N ARG A 241 15.64 9.41 11.20
CA ARG A 241 14.45 10.04 10.62
C ARG A 241 13.33 10.31 11.65
N SER A 242 13.63 10.22 12.94
CA SER A 242 12.65 10.41 14.03
C SER A 242 11.93 11.76 13.97
N TRP A 243 12.63 12.84 13.61
CA TRP A 243 12.01 14.16 13.40
C TRP A 243 10.96 14.12 12.28
N ALA A 244 11.31 13.51 11.14
CA ALA A 244 10.41 13.43 9.98
C ALA A 244 9.14 12.63 10.32
N LEU A 245 9.29 11.50 11.03
CA LEU A 245 8.15 10.72 11.52
C LEU A 245 7.26 11.57 12.44
N GLY A 246 7.85 12.28 13.41
CA GLY A 246 7.10 13.17 14.30
C GLY A 246 6.34 14.27 13.55
N ASN A 247 6.99 14.91 12.58
CA ASN A 247 6.37 15.94 11.74
C ASN A 247 5.22 15.40 10.88
N ILE A 248 5.34 14.16 10.39
CA ILE A 248 4.26 13.50 9.64
C ILE A 248 3.09 13.14 10.57
N CYS A 249 3.34 12.66 11.79
CA CYS A 249 2.29 12.43 12.79
C CYS A 249 1.53 13.72 13.09
N GLU A 250 2.24 14.83 13.28
CA GLU A 250 1.63 16.14 13.54
C GLU A 250 0.80 16.61 12.34
N TRP A 251 1.36 16.54 11.12
CA TRP A 251 0.65 16.87 9.89
C TRP A 251 -0.63 16.04 9.73
N ALA A 252 -0.55 14.73 9.96
CA ALA A 252 -1.67 13.81 9.86
C ALA A 252 -2.77 14.17 10.86
N THR A 253 -2.39 14.51 12.10
CA THR A 253 -3.34 14.95 13.13
C THR A 253 -4.13 16.18 12.69
N TYR A 254 -3.48 17.20 12.09
CA TYR A 254 -4.16 18.42 11.65
C TYR A 254 -5.00 18.26 10.38
N ASN A 255 -4.64 17.31 9.51
CA ASN A 255 -5.32 17.11 8.22
C ASN A 255 -6.35 15.98 8.23
N SER A 256 -6.54 15.32 9.37
CA SER A 256 -7.55 14.29 9.56
C SER A 256 -8.84 14.88 10.08
N ARG A 257 -9.98 14.49 9.51
CA ARG A 257 -11.31 15.06 9.82
C ARG A 257 -12.04 14.31 10.95
N ALA A 258 -11.28 13.67 11.84
CA ALA A 258 -11.71 12.59 12.75
C ALA A 258 -13.20 12.56 13.15
N THR A 259 -13.90 11.52 12.70
CA THR A 259 -14.84 10.73 13.49
C THR A 259 -14.76 9.28 13.00
N GLY A 260 -14.14 8.37 13.77
CA GLY A 260 -14.17 6.96 13.38
C GLY A 260 -13.18 5.99 14.03
N ARG A 261 -13.00 6.06 15.36
CA ARG A 261 -12.86 4.95 16.33
C ARG A 261 -12.45 5.59 17.65
N ILE A 262 -13.28 5.49 18.69
CA ILE A 262 -12.82 5.80 20.05
C ILE A 262 -12.02 4.58 20.49
N ILE A 263 -10.74 4.51 20.14
CA ILE A 263 -9.85 3.55 20.80
C ILE A 263 -9.69 4.06 22.22
N SER A 264 -9.97 3.18 23.18
CA SER A 264 -9.77 3.40 24.61
C SER A 264 -8.32 3.80 24.90
N GLU A 265 -8.18 4.95 25.57
CA GLU A 265 -7.11 5.38 26.48
C GLU A 265 -5.71 4.73 26.30
N ASP A 266 -4.75 5.56 25.84
CA ASP A 266 -3.37 5.70 26.32
C ASP A 266 -2.15 5.15 25.52
N SER A 267 -2.24 4.67 24.28
CA SER A 267 -1.02 4.18 23.58
C SER A 267 -0.65 4.83 22.24
N LEU A 268 -1.61 5.29 21.43
CA LEU A 268 -1.35 5.83 20.10
C LEU A 268 -2.02 7.19 19.90
N SER A 269 -1.29 8.12 19.29
CA SER A 269 -1.79 9.41 18.81
C SER A 269 -2.60 9.26 17.51
N GLU A 270 -3.47 10.24 17.23
CA GLU A 270 -4.24 10.27 15.97
C GLU A 270 -3.31 10.19 14.74
N GLY A 271 -2.19 10.91 14.75
CA GLY A 271 -1.21 10.84 13.68
C GLY A 271 -0.63 9.44 13.45
N GLU A 272 -0.37 8.69 14.53
CA GLU A 272 0.11 7.30 14.44
C GLU A 272 -0.98 6.37 13.90
N LEU A 273 -2.24 6.57 14.30
CA LEU A 273 -3.38 5.82 13.73
C LEU A 273 -3.56 6.09 12.23
N GLN A 274 -3.35 7.33 11.78
CA GLN A 274 -3.39 7.68 10.37
C GLN A 274 -2.27 7.03 9.56
N ILE A 275 -1.07 6.88 10.15
CA ILE A 275 0.05 6.15 9.54
C ILE A 275 -0.26 4.66 9.43
N LEU A 276 -0.76 4.04 10.50
CA LEU A 276 -1.16 2.62 10.49
C LEU A 276 -2.28 2.36 9.47
N GLY A 277 -3.28 3.24 9.41
CA GLY A 277 -4.35 3.15 8.42
C GLY A 277 -3.84 3.31 7.00
N GLU A 278 -2.86 4.21 6.76
CA GLU A 278 -2.23 4.34 5.45
C GLU A 278 -1.40 3.10 5.08
N LEU A 279 -0.64 2.52 6.02
CA LEU A 279 0.08 1.26 5.80
C LEU A 279 -0.86 0.13 5.38
N GLN A 280 -2.05 0.05 5.99
CA GLN A 280 -3.05 -0.97 5.65
C GLN A 280 -3.69 -0.76 4.28
N ILE A 281 -4.22 0.44 4.02
CA ILE A 281 -4.89 0.72 2.75
C ILE A 281 -3.93 0.66 1.57
N THR A 282 -2.68 1.13 1.73
CA THR A 282 -1.68 1.07 0.66
C THR A 282 -1.31 -0.38 0.36
N PHE A 283 -1.03 -1.21 1.38
CA PHE A 283 -0.78 -2.64 1.20
C PHE A 283 -1.95 -3.34 0.50
N LEU A 284 -3.17 -3.22 1.03
CA LEU A 284 -4.34 -3.93 0.50
C LEU A 284 -4.73 -3.45 -0.90
N THR A 285 -4.61 -2.15 -1.19
CA THR A 285 -4.91 -1.62 -2.52
C THR A 285 -3.84 -2.03 -3.53
N ALA A 286 -2.57 -2.03 -3.14
CA ALA A 286 -1.50 -2.51 -4.00
C ALA A 286 -1.68 -4.00 -4.33
N LEU A 287 -1.98 -4.83 -3.33
CA LEU A 287 -2.21 -6.26 -3.50
C LEU A 287 -3.46 -6.57 -4.36
N THR A 288 -4.58 -5.90 -4.09
CA THR A 288 -5.86 -6.21 -4.77
C THR A 288 -5.98 -5.56 -6.14
N LEU A 289 -5.47 -4.33 -6.31
CA LEU A 289 -5.62 -3.55 -7.54
C LEU A 289 -4.32 -3.43 -8.35
N ILE A 290 -3.20 -3.98 -7.89
CA ILE A 290 -1.90 -3.84 -8.57
C ILE A 290 -1.57 -2.33 -8.73
N ASN A 291 -1.86 -1.55 -7.69
CA ASN A 291 -1.68 -0.10 -7.70
C ASN A 291 -0.23 0.27 -7.32
N PHE A 292 0.50 0.79 -8.30
CA PHE A 292 1.92 1.15 -8.16
C PHE A 292 2.17 2.22 -7.08
N SER A 293 1.40 3.32 -7.10
CA SER A 293 1.60 4.41 -6.13
C SER A 293 1.33 3.97 -4.69
N CYS A 294 0.40 3.04 -4.47
CA CYS A 294 0.17 2.44 -3.16
C CYS A 294 1.34 1.56 -2.73
N GLN A 295 1.91 0.72 -3.60
CA GLN A 295 3.10 -0.08 -3.30
C GLN A 295 4.29 0.80 -2.91
N GLU A 296 4.55 1.82 -3.73
CA GLU A 296 5.62 2.78 -3.49
C GLU A 296 5.44 3.54 -2.16
N GLN A 297 4.21 3.95 -1.84
CA GLN A 297 3.93 4.62 -0.58
C GLN A 297 4.10 3.69 0.62
N TRP A 298 3.64 2.44 0.52
CA TRP A 298 3.86 1.43 1.55
C TRP A 298 5.36 1.26 1.83
N MET A 299 6.17 1.10 0.77
CA MET A 299 7.63 0.98 0.90
C MET A 299 8.26 2.22 1.55
N ARG A 300 7.84 3.43 1.17
CA ARG A 300 8.34 4.67 1.78
C ARG A 300 8.03 4.79 3.27
N LEU A 301 6.83 4.38 3.68
CA LEU A 301 6.44 4.37 5.10
C LEU A 301 7.30 3.39 5.89
N ILE A 302 7.49 2.17 5.40
CA ILE A 302 8.36 1.15 6.01
C ILE A 302 9.80 1.69 6.11
N GLN A 303 10.35 2.25 5.01
CA GLN A 303 11.69 2.85 5.00
C GLN A 303 11.83 4.02 5.98
N LEU A 304 10.81 4.87 6.12
CA LEU A 304 10.82 5.98 7.09
C LEU A 304 10.84 5.43 8.53
N ILE A 305 9.91 4.55 8.86
CA ILE A 305 9.69 4.08 10.23
C ILE A 305 10.92 3.32 10.75
N PHE A 306 11.43 2.35 9.97
CA PHE A 306 12.53 1.48 10.39
C PHE A 306 13.93 2.11 10.29
N THR A 307 14.02 3.40 9.95
CA THR A 307 15.25 4.21 10.03
C THR A 307 15.17 5.29 11.12
N CYS A 308 14.13 5.27 11.95
CA CYS A 308 14.06 6.10 13.14
C CYS A 308 14.81 5.43 14.31
N GLN A 309 15.53 6.22 15.09
CA GLN A 309 16.23 5.78 16.30
C GLN A 309 15.54 6.34 17.55
N LYS A 310 15.57 7.67 17.75
CA LYS A 310 14.94 8.32 18.92
C LYS A 310 13.45 8.00 19.05
N ALA A 311 12.72 7.95 17.93
CA ALA A 311 11.28 7.67 17.94
C ALA A 311 10.95 6.25 18.43
N VAL A 312 11.88 5.28 18.31
CA VAL A 312 11.67 3.92 18.86
C VAL A 312 11.52 4.00 20.38
N GLU A 313 12.31 4.84 21.03
CA GLU A 313 12.28 5.03 22.49
C GLU A 313 11.01 5.80 22.90
N GLU A 314 10.67 6.85 22.15
CA GLU A 314 9.55 7.76 22.46
C GLU A 314 8.16 7.17 22.14
N ARG A 315 8.08 6.26 21.15
CA ARG A 315 6.82 5.77 20.56
C ARG A 315 6.76 4.24 20.52
N GLN A 316 7.20 3.57 21.59
CA GLN A 316 7.31 2.10 21.62
C GLN A 316 6.03 1.36 21.19
N SER A 317 4.86 1.82 21.65
CA SER A 317 3.56 1.22 21.28
C SER A 317 3.29 1.27 19.78
N PHE A 318 3.65 2.37 19.11
CA PHE A 318 3.53 2.49 17.66
C PHE A 318 4.42 1.50 16.94
N PHE A 319 5.69 1.35 17.35
CA PHE A 319 6.60 0.39 16.74
C PHE A 319 6.17 -1.06 16.94
N ILE A 320 5.61 -1.40 18.11
CA ILE A 320 5.04 -2.74 18.36
C ILE A 320 3.89 -3.03 17.39
N GLU A 321 2.98 -2.08 17.19
CA GLU A 321 1.86 -2.25 16.26
C GLU A 321 2.33 -2.31 14.80
N VAL A 322 3.31 -1.50 14.39
CA VAL A 322 3.91 -1.59 13.05
C VAL A 322 4.58 -2.94 12.82
N LEU A 323 5.30 -3.49 13.79
CA LEU A 323 5.95 -4.80 13.67
C LEU A 323 4.93 -5.94 13.51
N ARG A 324 3.85 -5.90 14.30
CA ARG A 324 2.74 -6.86 14.18
C ARG A 324 2.07 -6.76 12.83
N LEU A 325 1.79 -5.52 12.39
CA LEU A 325 1.14 -5.27 11.12
C LEU A 325 2.03 -5.70 9.95
N LEU A 326 3.32 -5.38 9.97
CA LEU A 326 4.26 -5.80 8.93
C LEU A 326 4.34 -7.32 8.85
N LYS A 327 4.46 -8.02 9.99
CA LYS A 327 4.43 -9.49 10.02
C LYS A 327 3.18 -10.04 9.33
N LEU A 328 2.03 -9.50 9.69
CA LEU A 328 0.75 -9.90 9.12
C LEU A 328 0.70 -9.62 7.61
N GLN A 329 1.10 -8.43 7.18
CA GLN A 329 1.12 -8.05 5.76
C GLN A 329 2.06 -8.94 4.93
N LEU A 330 3.26 -9.23 5.44
CA LEU A 330 4.18 -10.14 4.76
C LEU A 330 3.57 -11.53 4.61
N ALA A 331 2.89 -12.05 5.64
CA ALA A 331 2.22 -13.35 5.56
C ALA A 331 1.14 -13.44 4.46
N HIS A 332 0.63 -12.28 4.00
CA HIS A 332 -0.40 -12.17 2.97
C HIS A 332 0.13 -11.56 1.66
N ASN A 333 1.45 -11.44 1.50
CA ASN A 333 2.06 -10.83 0.32
C ASN A 333 1.64 -11.52 -0.99
N ASP A 334 1.41 -12.83 -0.94
CA ASP A 334 1.17 -13.69 -2.10
C ASP A 334 -0.30 -14.11 -2.24
N ASP A 335 -1.21 -13.53 -1.44
CA ASP A 335 -2.63 -13.90 -1.43
C ASP A 335 -3.34 -13.56 -2.75
N VAL A 336 -2.79 -12.64 -3.55
CA VAL A 336 -3.32 -12.23 -4.85
C VAL A 336 -2.24 -12.44 -5.92
N GLU A 337 -2.68 -12.86 -7.12
CA GLU A 337 -1.82 -13.15 -8.26
C GLU A 337 -0.84 -12.00 -8.56
N GLY A 338 0.45 -12.33 -8.57
CA GLY A 338 1.55 -11.43 -8.88
C GLY A 338 2.28 -10.82 -7.69
N GLY A 339 1.82 -11.05 -6.44
CA GLY A 339 2.49 -10.69 -5.19
C GLY A 339 2.84 -9.21 -5.00
N LEU A 340 2.64 -8.61 -3.82
CA LEU A 340 3.01 -7.19 -3.65
C LEU A 340 4.50 -6.94 -3.92
N LEU A 341 5.37 -7.86 -3.49
CA LEU A 341 6.82 -7.72 -3.58
C LEU A 341 7.45 -8.30 -4.86
N GLU A 342 6.68 -8.99 -5.72
CA GLU A 342 7.20 -9.52 -7.00
C GLU A 342 7.03 -8.52 -8.17
N MET A 343 6.21 -7.47 -7.99
CA MET A 343 5.89 -6.49 -9.04
C MET A 343 7.10 -5.70 -9.57
N ASP A 344 8.16 -5.52 -8.76
CA ASP A 344 9.37 -4.79 -9.13
C ASP A 344 10.58 -5.72 -9.42
N GLY A 345 10.38 -7.05 -9.47
CA GLY A 345 11.43 -8.06 -9.58
C GLY A 345 11.85 -8.69 -8.24
N ASP A 346 12.96 -9.46 -8.22
CA ASP A 346 13.50 -10.16 -7.02
C ASP A 346 14.03 -9.19 -5.93
N ASP A 347 13.90 -7.89 -6.15
CA ASP A 347 14.44 -6.83 -5.31
C ASP A 347 13.52 -6.45 -4.14
N GLY A 348 12.19 -6.62 -4.24
CA GLY A 348 11.24 -6.18 -3.22
C GLY A 348 11.46 -6.85 -1.85
N ASN A 349 11.47 -8.18 -1.85
CA ASN A 349 11.79 -8.99 -0.66
C ASN A 349 13.19 -8.66 -0.10
N THR A 350 14.16 -8.45 -1.00
CA THR A 350 15.54 -8.10 -0.65
C THR A 350 15.60 -6.73 0.04
N ILE A 351 14.84 -5.74 -0.42
CA ILE A 351 14.77 -4.40 0.17
C ILE A 351 14.18 -4.47 1.58
N VAL A 352 13.04 -5.17 1.76
CA VAL A 352 12.42 -5.31 3.09
C VAL A 352 13.37 -6.02 4.06
N LYS A 353 14.02 -7.10 3.62
CA LYS A 353 15.05 -7.79 4.42
C LYS A 353 16.18 -6.83 4.83
N LYS A 354 16.73 -6.05 3.90
CA LYS A 354 17.78 -5.05 4.18
C LYS A 354 17.31 -3.99 5.19
N ILE A 355 16.06 -3.53 5.10
CA ILE A 355 15.47 -2.57 6.05
C ILE A 355 15.43 -3.19 7.46
N LEU A 356 14.95 -4.43 7.58
CA LEU A 356 14.86 -5.12 8.86
C LEU A 356 16.24 -5.43 9.47
N MET A 357 17.25 -5.76 8.66
CA MET A 357 18.63 -5.90 9.12
C MET A 357 19.18 -4.60 9.70
N LYS A 358 18.93 -3.46 9.03
CA LYS A 358 19.33 -2.14 9.54
C LYS A 358 18.59 -1.79 10.84
N PHE A 359 17.29 -2.05 10.90
CA PHE A 359 16.51 -1.82 12.12
C PHE A 359 16.97 -2.69 13.29
N ARG A 360 17.32 -3.95 13.03
CA ARG A 360 17.90 -4.84 14.02
C ARG A 360 19.16 -4.23 14.65
N ARG A 361 20.07 -3.70 13.83
CA ARG A 361 21.27 -3.01 14.32
C ARG A 361 20.89 -1.83 15.22
N ILE A 362 19.93 -1.01 14.81
CA ILE A 362 19.47 0.14 15.61
C ILE A 362 19.01 -0.32 17.01
N ILE A 363 18.12 -1.31 17.08
CA ILE A 363 17.52 -1.72 18.37
C ILE A 363 18.49 -2.46 19.29
N TYR A 364 19.49 -3.19 18.77
CA TYR A 364 20.42 -3.96 19.59
C TYR A 364 21.74 -3.24 19.88
N ASP A 365 22.27 -2.48 18.92
CA ASP A 365 23.63 -1.95 18.98
C ASP A 365 23.65 -0.43 19.27
N ASP A 366 22.73 0.33 18.66
CA ASP A 366 22.77 1.80 18.70
C ASP A 366 21.94 2.38 19.87
N LEU A 367 20.82 1.74 20.23
CA LEU A 367 19.93 2.22 21.30
C LEU A 367 20.35 1.74 22.68
N THR A 368 20.34 2.66 23.65
CA THR A 368 20.69 2.37 25.05
C THR A 368 19.48 2.34 25.99
N ALA A 369 18.31 2.83 25.55
CA ALA A 369 17.10 2.81 26.34
C ALA A 369 16.50 1.40 26.50
N ASP A 370 15.64 1.23 27.51
CA ASP A 370 14.86 0.02 27.69
C ASP A 370 13.69 -0.01 26.69
N ILE A 371 13.91 -0.75 25.61
CA ILE A 371 12.94 -1.06 24.55
C ILE A 371 12.63 -2.56 24.51
N SER A 372 12.62 -3.22 25.68
CA SER A 372 12.44 -4.67 25.80
C SER A 372 11.16 -5.19 25.13
N ALA A 373 10.06 -4.43 25.18
CA ALA A 373 8.80 -4.78 24.52
C ALA A 373 8.91 -4.76 22.99
N VAL A 374 9.57 -3.73 22.42
CA VAL A 374 9.84 -3.64 20.98
C VAL A 374 10.76 -4.77 20.54
N LYS A 375 11.82 -5.05 21.30
CA LYS A 375 12.75 -6.18 21.04
C LYS A 375 12.02 -7.52 21.04
N ALA A 376 11.12 -7.75 21.99
CA ALA A 376 10.34 -8.98 22.06
C ALA A 376 9.45 -9.17 20.82
N GLU A 377 8.78 -8.10 20.37
CA GLU A 377 7.96 -8.16 19.15
C GLU A 377 8.82 -8.33 17.88
N PHE A 378 9.99 -7.68 17.82
CA PHE A 378 10.91 -7.86 16.70
C PHE A 378 11.42 -9.30 16.60
N ILE A 379 11.71 -9.96 17.73
CA ILE A 379 12.09 -11.39 17.75
C ILE A 379 10.98 -12.27 17.17
N ASN A 380 9.71 -11.96 17.43
CA ASN A 380 8.58 -12.71 16.85
C ASN A 380 8.49 -12.56 15.33
N LEU A 381 8.83 -11.38 14.81
CA LEU A 381 8.92 -11.12 13.37
C LEU A 381 10.15 -11.81 12.75
N GLU A 382 11.33 -11.66 13.37
CA GLU A 382 12.59 -12.26 12.90
C GLU A 382 12.48 -13.79 12.81
N LYS A 383 11.94 -14.43 13.85
CA LYS A 383 11.71 -15.88 13.86
C LYS A 383 10.78 -16.31 12.73
N TRP A 384 9.66 -15.61 12.57
CA TRP A 384 8.68 -15.94 11.53
C TRP A 384 9.26 -15.73 10.12
N ALA A 385 9.97 -14.63 9.89
CA ALA A 385 10.61 -14.35 8.59
C ALA A 385 11.71 -15.37 8.24
N ASN A 386 12.39 -15.92 9.25
CA ASN A 386 13.31 -17.03 9.05
C ASN A 386 12.58 -18.33 8.66
N GLU A 387 11.47 -18.63 9.34
CA GLU A 387 10.68 -19.85 9.08
C GLU A 387 10.01 -19.82 7.70
N GLU A 388 9.41 -18.70 7.29
CA GLU A 388 8.68 -18.60 6.02
C GLU A 388 9.58 -18.24 4.82
N TYR A 389 10.51 -17.30 5.00
CA TYR A 389 11.34 -16.79 3.89
C TYR A 389 12.81 -17.18 3.96
N GLY A 390 13.25 -17.87 5.02
CA GLY A 390 14.68 -18.14 5.24
C GLY A 390 15.50 -16.87 5.49
N TRP A 391 14.86 -15.78 5.92
CA TRP A 391 15.58 -14.53 6.17
C TRP A 391 16.40 -14.63 7.46
N GLU A 392 17.72 -14.55 7.29
CA GLU A 392 18.63 -14.38 8.42
C GLU A 392 18.98 -12.89 8.56
N LEU A 393 18.52 -12.28 9.66
CA LEU A 393 18.69 -10.84 9.90
C LEU A 393 19.91 -10.49 10.77
N ALA A 394 20.54 -11.50 11.38
CA ALA A 394 21.75 -11.32 12.18
C ALA A 394 22.99 -11.13 11.30
N LYS A 395 23.82 -10.13 11.63
CA LYS A 395 25.02 -9.75 10.84
C LYS A 395 26.04 -10.89 10.70
N GLU A 396 26.10 -11.82 11.64
CA GLU A 396 27.10 -12.88 11.69
C GLU A 396 26.83 -14.05 10.72
N SER A 397 25.67 -14.13 10.09
CA SER A 397 25.27 -15.31 9.31
C SER A 397 25.36 -15.14 7.79
N THR A 398 25.56 -13.91 7.28
CA THR A 398 25.73 -13.67 5.85
C THR A 398 27.19 -13.80 5.43
N VAL A 399 27.50 -14.86 4.67
CA VAL A 399 28.82 -15.04 4.04
C VAL A 399 29.00 -13.95 2.98
N ARG A 400 29.81 -12.94 3.28
CA ARG A 400 30.05 -11.78 2.39
C ARG A 400 30.95 -12.12 1.19
N ARG A 401 31.87 -13.07 1.40
CA ARG A 401 32.88 -13.54 0.44
C ARG A 401 33.07 -15.04 0.62
N GLY A 402 33.08 -15.79 -0.47
CA GLY A 402 33.31 -17.23 -0.45
C GLY A 402 34.05 -17.70 -1.69
N MET A 403 35.03 -18.60 -1.53
CA MET A 403 35.69 -19.27 -2.65
C MET A 403 34.80 -20.42 -3.12
N VAL A 404 34.41 -20.41 -4.39
CA VAL A 404 33.70 -21.52 -5.03
C VAL A 404 34.62 -22.18 -6.05
N GLU A 405 34.86 -23.48 -5.88
CA GLU A 405 35.62 -24.29 -6.83
C GLU A 405 34.68 -24.76 -7.94
N LEU A 406 34.98 -24.37 -9.17
CA LEU A 406 34.25 -24.78 -10.37
C LEU A 406 34.59 -26.23 -10.75
N GLU A 407 33.81 -26.82 -11.66
CA GLU A 407 34.00 -28.23 -12.09
C GLU A 407 35.38 -28.50 -12.73
N ASP A 408 36.11 -27.46 -13.14
CA ASP A 408 37.46 -27.52 -13.68
C ASP A 408 38.58 -27.31 -12.64
N GLY A 409 38.22 -27.12 -11.36
CA GLY A 409 39.16 -26.89 -10.26
C GLY A 409 39.62 -25.43 -10.12
N GLU A 410 39.04 -24.49 -10.87
CA GLU A 410 39.29 -23.06 -10.70
C GLU A 410 38.52 -22.54 -9.47
N GLN A 411 39.22 -21.88 -8.54
CA GLN A 411 38.60 -21.24 -7.39
C GLN A 411 38.26 -19.79 -7.74
N VAL A 412 36.96 -19.49 -7.79
CA VAL A 412 36.44 -18.16 -8.03
C VAL A 412 35.94 -17.58 -6.71
N GLU A 413 36.43 -16.39 -6.35
CA GLU A 413 35.91 -15.62 -5.22
C GLU A 413 34.56 -15.02 -5.62
N LEU A 414 33.49 -15.49 -4.98
CA LEU A 414 32.16 -14.92 -5.11
C LEU A 414 31.93 -13.88 -4.01
N GLU A 415 31.63 -12.66 -4.43
CA GLU A 415 31.13 -11.58 -3.59
C GLU A 415 29.61 -11.47 -3.74
N VAL A 416 28.90 -11.36 -2.61
CA VAL A 416 27.44 -11.12 -2.65
C VAL A 416 27.20 -9.68 -3.09
N ASN A 417 26.50 -9.49 -4.21
CA ASN A 417 26.15 -8.17 -4.74
C ASN A 417 25.46 -7.31 -3.66
N GLY A 418 25.99 -6.11 -3.40
CA GLY A 418 25.48 -5.15 -2.41
C GLY A 418 26.10 -5.26 -1.01
N ALA A 419 27.12 -6.11 -0.79
CA ALA A 419 27.85 -6.17 0.47
C ALA A 419 28.67 -4.91 0.78
N GLU A 420 29.11 -4.16 -0.24
CA GLU A 420 29.85 -2.90 -0.08
C GLU A 420 28.93 -1.70 0.26
N GLU A 421 27.68 -1.69 -0.22
CA GLU A 421 26.71 -0.61 0.07
C GLU A 421 26.30 -0.56 1.55
N GLU A 422 26.50 -1.65 2.31
CA GLU A 422 26.28 -1.68 3.77
C GLU A 422 27.41 -0.97 4.55
N ASP A 423 28.63 -0.94 4.02
CA ASP A 423 29.79 -0.28 4.63
C ASP A 423 29.91 1.19 4.19
N GLU A 424 29.17 1.64 3.18
CA GLU A 424 28.97 3.07 2.83
C GLU A 424 28.06 3.80 3.83
N THR A 425 28.18 3.49 5.13
CA THR A 425 27.52 4.26 6.19
C THR A 425 28.31 5.56 6.47
N GLY A 426 28.41 6.43 5.46
CA GLY A 426 28.42 7.88 5.66
C GLY A 426 29.63 8.54 6.34
N ASP A 427 30.83 7.97 6.30
CA ASP A 427 32.06 8.71 6.67
C ASP A 427 32.61 9.52 5.48
N TYR A 428 31.75 10.27 4.78
CA TYR A 428 32.22 11.34 3.90
C TYR A 428 32.55 12.55 4.76
N ALA A 429 33.77 12.60 5.30
CA ALA A 429 34.34 13.83 5.83
C ALA A 429 34.77 14.69 4.65
N PRO A 430 34.09 15.81 4.32
CA PRO A 430 34.58 16.70 3.28
C PRO A 430 35.94 17.25 3.72
N VAL A 431 36.98 16.96 2.94
CA VAL A 431 38.31 17.56 3.12
C VAL A 431 38.17 19.03 2.76
N ILE A 432 38.26 19.90 3.76
CA ILE A 432 38.39 21.33 3.55
C ILE A 432 39.79 21.55 2.95
N VAL A 433 39.82 21.86 1.65
CA VAL A 433 41.06 22.29 0.99
C VAL A 433 41.22 23.77 1.33
N ASP A 434 42.09 24.08 2.29
CA ASP A 434 42.55 25.45 2.50
C ASP A 434 43.37 25.85 1.28
N LEU A 435 42.75 26.65 0.40
CA LEU A 435 43.44 27.32 -0.70
C LEU A 435 44.22 28.51 -0.12
N GLU A 436 45.32 28.22 0.58
CA GLU A 436 46.34 29.23 0.83
C GLU A 436 47.16 29.44 -0.45
N GLU A 437 47.00 30.64 -1.01
CA GLU A 437 48.04 31.42 -1.70
C GLU A 437 48.80 30.71 -2.84
N ALA A 438 48.08 30.29 -3.88
CA ALA A 438 48.67 30.12 -5.21
C ALA A 438 48.59 31.46 -5.97
N GLY A 439 49.76 32.09 -6.13
CA GLY A 439 49.94 33.42 -6.71
C GLY A 439 49.30 33.66 -8.07
N GLU A 440 49.03 34.93 -8.32
CA GLU A 440 48.49 35.51 -9.55
C GLU A 440 49.19 34.95 -10.81
N PRO A 441 48.45 34.48 -11.83
CA PRO A 441 49.05 34.18 -13.11
C PRO A 441 49.29 35.48 -13.89
N GLU A 442 50.56 35.76 -14.19
CA GLU A 442 50.97 36.75 -15.17
C GLU A 442 50.34 36.40 -16.54
N ALA A 443 49.74 37.41 -17.16
CA ALA A 443 49.24 37.33 -18.52
C ALA A 443 50.43 37.46 -19.49
N GLU A 444 50.73 36.40 -20.26
CA GLU A 444 51.55 36.51 -21.46
C GLU A 444 50.78 36.01 -22.69
N ASP A 445 50.45 37.00 -23.50
CA ASP A 445 50.36 37.11 -24.95
C ASP A 445 49.98 35.91 -25.84
N VAL A 446 48.94 36.20 -26.62
CA VAL A 446 48.43 35.51 -27.80
C VAL A 446 49.41 35.65 -28.96
N GLU A 447 49.80 34.54 -29.59
CA GLU A 447 50.24 34.55 -30.99
C GLU A 447 49.51 33.47 -31.81
N ASP A 448 48.82 33.95 -32.84
CA ASP A 448 48.17 33.20 -33.91
C ASP A 448 49.19 32.43 -34.76
N VAL A 449 48.85 31.19 -35.16
CA VAL A 449 49.36 30.60 -36.41
C VAL A 449 48.23 29.81 -37.08
N GLU A 450 47.68 30.41 -38.14
CA GLU A 450 46.92 29.74 -39.19
C GLU A 450 47.83 28.88 -40.09
N ASP A 451 47.19 27.89 -40.70
CA ASP A 451 47.51 27.23 -41.97
C ASP A 451 48.24 25.88 -42.05
N MET A 452 47.52 24.99 -42.75
CA MET A 452 47.97 24.06 -43.79
C MET A 452 48.37 22.63 -43.41
N ILE A 453 47.42 21.68 -43.58
CA ILE A 453 47.65 20.49 -44.45
C ILE A 453 46.35 20.14 -45.19
N MET A 454 46.40 20.28 -46.50
CA MET A 454 45.41 19.85 -47.50
C MET A 454 45.70 18.42 -47.99
N LEU A 455 44.62 17.75 -48.42
CA LEU A 455 44.53 16.69 -49.44
C LEU A 455 44.96 15.27 -49.07
N ASP A 456 43.99 14.32 -49.09
CA ASP A 456 43.91 13.43 -50.25
C ASP A 456 42.45 13.00 -50.56
N GLN A 457 42.21 12.79 -51.85
CA GLN A 457 40.93 12.69 -52.55
C GLN A 457 40.85 11.34 -53.26
N ARG A 458 39.61 10.91 -53.59
CA ARG A 458 39.18 9.85 -54.54
C ARG A 458 39.04 8.45 -53.92
N MET A 459 37.91 7.76 -54.08
CA MET A 459 37.03 7.68 -55.26
C MET A 459 35.57 7.53 -54.86
#